data_AF-A0A1M6NFT5-F1
#
_entry.id   AF-A0A1M6NFT5-F1
#
_cell.length_a   1.000
_cell.length_b   1.000
_cell.length_c   1.000
_cell.angle_alpha   90.00
_cell.angle_beta   90.00
_cell.angle_gamma   90.00
#
_symmetry.space_group_name_H-M   'P 1'
#
loop_
_entity.id
_entity.type
_entity.pdbx_description
1 polymer ?
#
loop_
_entity_poly.entity_id
_entity_poly.type
_entity_poly.pdbx_seq_one_letter_code
_entity_poly.pdbx_strand_id
1 'polypeptide(L)'
;MLSQINAQCAVSGWASTNGVTGGGNATPTIVTTYAELRTAVNTTSVKVIYVSGQITFPASGRLTLNNQSGKSILGLAGARLISTDLTSGGSGILTLKNSSNVLIKNITFEGPGAYDVDGNDNLTIDNCTNIWVDHCTFQDALDGNLDIKNASDLITISWTKFEYLKPPISGGSGGSNDHRFSNLFGSSDSDTQDQGKLRITMQYCWWGAGVRERMPRVRYGKVHLLNNYFSSTGNNYCIYAGYKADILIEANYFDGVKNPIRLENGTFTAAQSVDNTFVGVTGTSVGSGTAFTPPYPVSRIPSQDVKQTVMSGAGAVLLQPTDCLFLSANEVKQNLQSSSVFYPVPASDKISFKTISNDNKTIRITVTDISGKTEGVIYEGDLKKGINTINSISIKKLTKGVKFFQVKTDTDFFTQKVIIN
;
A
#
# COMPACT_ATOMS: atom_id res chain seq x y z
N MET A 1 -19.43 1.61 -17.83
CA MET A 1 -18.23 2.46 -17.97
C MET A 1 -17.35 2.14 -16.78
N LEU A 2 -16.34 1.29 -16.96
CA LEU A 2 -15.37 1.00 -15.90
C LEU A 2 -14.44 2.21 -15.80
N SER A 3 -14.42 2.87 -14.65
CA SER A 3 -13.51 3.97 -14.36
C SER A 3 -12.07 3.53 -14.65
N GLN A 4 -11.35 4.33 -15.42
CA GLN A 4 -9.90 4.18 -15.61
C GLN A 4 -9.26 4.13 -14.21
N ILE A 5 -8.72 2.98 -13.83
CA ILE A 5 -7.91 2.86 -12.62
C ILE A 5 -6.63 3.62 -12.94
N ASN A 6 -6.56 4.87 -12.48
CA ASN A 6 -5.37 5.69 -12.62
C ASN A 6 -4.28 5.08 -11.73
N ALA A 7 -3.36 4.35 -12.36
CA ALA A 7 -2.07 4.07 -11.77
C ALA A 7 -1.40 5.35 -11.35
N GLN A 8 -0.92 5.38 -10.11
CA GLN A 8 -0.26 6.54 -9.57
C GLN A 8 1.23 6.49 -9.92
N CYS A 9 1.56 6.81 -11.19
CA CYS A 9 2.95 6.93 -11.64
C CYS A 9 3.66 8.18 -11.12
N ALA A 10 2.89 9.12 -10.58
CA ALA A 10 3.37 10.35 -9.99
C ALA A 10 2.74 10.49 -8.61
N VAL A 11 3.53 10.99 -7.66
CA VAL A 11 3.03 11.30 -6.33
C VAL A 11 1.81 12.24 -6.42
N SER A 12 0.79 11.99 -5.61
CA SER A 12 -0.43 12.81 -5.45
C SER A 12 -0.40 13.40 -4.04
N GLY A 13 -1.46 14.11 -3.66
CA GLY A 13 -1.63 14.50 -2.28
C GLY A 13 -0.63 15.56 -1.83
N TRP A 14 -0.41 15.64 -0.53
CA TRP A 14 0.48 16.64 0.05
C TRP A 14 1.93 16.52 -0.42
N ALA A 15 2.43 15.32 -0.70
CA ALA A 15 3.80 15.16 -1.18
C ALA A 15 3.96 15.64 -2.64
N SER A 16 2.87 15.76 -3.42
CA SER A 16 2.93 16.27 -4.79
C SER A 16 3.14 17.77 -4.88
N THR A 17 2.97 18.54 -3.79
CA THR A 17 3.12 20.00 -3.84
C THR A 17 4.56 20.42 -4.18
N ASN A 18 5.56 19.64 -3.77
CA ASN A 18 6.95 19.82 -4.23
C ASN A 18 7.44 18.62 -5.06
N GLY A 19 6.59 17.59 -5.24
CA GLY A 19 6.97 16.31 -5.82
C GLY A 19 7.82 15.43 -4.89
N VAL A 20 8.02 14.18 -5.31
CA VAL A 20 8.95 13.23 -4.72
C VAL A 20 9.63 12.50 -5.88
N THR A 21 10.92 12.72 -6.03
CA THR A 21 11.75 12.05 -7.06
C THR A 21 12.58 10.92 -6.47
N GLY A 22 12.75 10.87 -5.15
CA GLY A 22 13.60 9.90 -4.47
C GLY A 22 15.02 9.94 -5.04
N GLY A 23 15.58 8.76 -5.30
CA GLY A 23 16.89 8.61 -5.96
C GLY A 23 16.90 8.85 -7.46
N GLY A 24 15.75 9.16 -8.08
CA GLY A 24 15.60 9.36 -9.51
C GLY A 24 16.05 8.15 -10.34
N ASN A 25 16.79 8.42 -11.41
CA ASN A 25 17.28 7.40 -12.36
C ASN A 25 18.70 6.91 -12.03
N ALA A 26 19.19 7.13 -10.82
CA ALA A 26 20.51 6.63 -10.43
C ALA A 26 20.56 5.09 -10.50
N THR A 27 21.71 4.55 -10.87
CA THR A 27 21.91 3.10 -10.95
C THR A 27 21.57 2.44 -9.62
N PRO A 28 20.67 1.44 -9.60
CA PRO A 28 20.29 0.76 -8.37
C PRO A 28 21.44 -0.05 -7.76
N THR A 29 21.59 0.04 -6.44
CA THR A 29 22.33 -0.94 -5.64
C THR A 29 21.37 -2.03 -5.17
N ILE A 30 21.58 -3.27 -5.61
CA ILE A 30 20.79 -4.42 -5.18
C ILE A 30 21.34 -4.91 -3.83
N VAL A 31 20.44 -5.14 -2.87
CA VAL A 31 20.77 -5.64 -1.54
C VAL A 31 19.94 -6.88 -1.22
N THR A 32 20.60 -7.87 -0.64
CA THR A 32 20.04 -9.19 -0.30
C THR A 32 20.24 -9.55 1.17
N THR A 33 21.07 -8.80 1.88
CA THR A 33 21.36 -9.01 3.31
C THR A 33 21.18 -7.73 4.11
N TYR A 34 21.02 -7.87 5.43
CA TYR A 34 20.92 -6.73 6.35
C TYR A 34 22.18 -5.84 6.30
N ALA A 35 23.37 -6.44 6.19
CA ALA A 35 24.63 -5.69 6.15
C ALA A 35 24.75 -4.82 4.89
N GLU A 36 24.34 -5.36 3.73
CA GLU A 36 24.28 -4.63 2.46
C GLU A 36 23.25 -3.50 2.53
N LEU A 37 22.04 -3.80 2.99
CA LEU A 37 20.96 -2.82 3.13
C LEU A 37 21.36 -1.68 4.08
N ARG A 38 21.95 -2.01 5.24
CA ARG A 38 22.43 -1.00 6.21
C ARG A 38 23.50 -0.10 5.59
N THR A 39 24.42 -0.67 4.83
CA THR A 39 25.46 0.09 4.15
C THR A 39 24.82 1.02 3.11
N ALA A 40 23.99 0.48 2.21
CA ALA A 40 23.35 1.23 1.15
C ALA A 40 22.46 2.38 1.65
N VAL A 41 21.71 2.15 2.74
CA VAL A 41 20.89 3.20 3.39
C VAL A 41 21.75 4.36 3.87
N ASN A 42 22.90 4.09 4.49
CA ASN A 42 23.76 5.10 5.11
C ASN A 42 24.78 5.74 4.15
N THR A 43 25.06 5.14 2.99
CA THR A 43 25.96 5.72 2.00
C THR A 43 25.27 6.81 1.19
N THR A 44 25.75 8.06 1.30
CA THR A 44 25.12 9.24 0.66
C THR A 44 25.11 9.21 -0.87
N SER A 45 26.10 8.55 -1.49
CA SER A 45 26.21 8.41 -2.95
C SER A 45 25.28 7.33 -3.53
N VAL A 46 24.82 6.36 -2.73
CA VAL A 46 23.86 5.36 -3.17
C VAL A 46 22.46 5.98 -3.16
N LYS A 47 21.89 6.29 -4.32
CA LYS A 47 20.59 7.00 -4.38
C LYS A 47 19.39 6.07 -4.54
N VAL A 48 19.55 4.94 -5.24
CA VAL A 48 18.50 3.95 -5.46
C VAL A 48 18.94 2.61 -4.89
N ILE A 49 18.09 2.01 -4.06
CA ILE A 49 18.32 0.72 -3.39
C ILE A 49 17.23 -0.24 -3.83
N TYR A 50 17.61 -1.39 -4.37
CA TYR A 50 16.69 -2.49 -4.69
C TYR A 50 16.81 -3.58 -3.63
N VAL A 51 15.75 -3.77 -2.85
CA VAL A 51 15.65 -4.85 -1.87
C VAL A 51 15.22 -6.11 -2.59
N SER A 52 16.03 -7.16 -2.53
CA SER A 52 15.78 -8.44 -3.19
C SER A 52 15.59 -9.55 -2.16
N GLY A 53 14.44 -10.23 -2.24
CA GLY A 53 14.11 -11.35 -1.36
C GLY A 53 13.78 -10.93 0.07
N GLN A 54 14.00 -11.84 1.02
CA GLN A 54 13.66 -11.65 2.43
C GLN A 54 14.94 -11.34 3.22
N ILE A 55 14.93 -10.22 3.94
CA ILE A 55 16.04 -9.79 4.79
C ILE A 55 15.56 -9.83 6.24
N THR A 56 16.02 -10.82 6.99
CA THR A 56 15.81 -10.90 8.44
C THR A 56 16.88 -10.10 9.17
N PHE A 57 16.43 -9.25 10.08
CA PHE A 57 17.30 -8.36 10.84
C PHE A 57 17.89 -9.15 12.02
N PRO A 58 19.19 -8.95 12.35
CA PRO A 58 19.77 -9.55 13.54
C PRO A 58 19.14 -8.95 14.81
N ALA A 59 19.40 -9.55 15.98
CA ALA A 59 19.03 -8.94 17.26
C ALA A 59 19.59 -7.51 17.36
N SER A 60 18.78 -6.58 17.87
CA SER A 60 19.06 -5.13 17.85
C SER A 60 19.35 -4.54 16.46
N GLY A 61 18.98 -5.25 15.40
CA GLY A 61 19.07 -4.78 14.03
C GLY A 61 17.93 -3.81 13.76
N ARG A 62 18.26 -2.54 13.52
CA ARG A 62 17.35 -1.52 13.00
C ARG A 62 18.12 -0.58 12.08
N LEU A 63 17.42 -0.02 11.10
CA LEU A 63 17.98 0.95 10.17
C LEU A 63 17.54 2.36 10.51
N THR A 64 18.45 3.31 10.34
CA THR A 64 18.13 4.74 10.36
C THR A 64 18.69 5.38 9.10
N LEU A 65 17.82 5.98 8.29
CA LEU A 65 18.20 6.89 7.22
C LEU A 65 18.17 8.30 7.79
N ASN A 66 19.35 8.85 8.12
CA ASN A 66 19.47 10.13 8.82
C ASN A 66 20.16 11.19 7.95
N ASN A 67 19.65 12.42 7.95
CA ASN A 67 20.26 13.57 7.27
C ASN A 67 20.53 13.33 5.77
N GLN A 68 19.62 12.68 5.06
CA GLN A 68 19.79 12.39 3.63
C GLN A 68 18.62 12.90 2.80
N SER A 69 18.91 13.16 1.53
CA SER A 69 17.90 13.56 0.56
C SER A 69 18.07 12.86 -0.78
N GLY A 70 16.94 12.66 -1.47
CA GLY A 70 16.89 12.02 -2.78
C GLY A 70 17.21 10.54 -2.70
N LYS A 71 16.43 9.78 -1.93
CA LYS A 71 16.64 8.33 -1.73
C LYS A 71 15.43 7.53 -2.17
N SER A 72 15.67 6.43 -2.88
CA SER A 72 14.65 5.45 -3.21
C SER A 72 15.01 4.10 -2.59
N ILE A 73 14.10 3.52 -1.81
CA ILE A 73 14.19 2.16 -1.28
C ILE A 73 13.03 1.36 -1.87
N LEU A 74 13.33 0.57 -2.90
CA LEU A 74 12.32 -0.11 -3.71
C LEU A 74 12.48 -1.62 -3.58
N GLY A 75 11.39 -2.33 -3.32
CA GLY A 75 11.39 -3.78 -3.30
C GLY A 75 11.22 -4.38 -4.69
N LEU A 76 12.03 -5.39 -5.00
CA LEU A 76 11.71 -6.34 -6.06
C LEU A 76 10.50 -7.19 -5.64
N ALA A 77 9.91 -7.93 -6.59
CA ALA A 77 8.79 -8.83 -6.31
C ALA A 77 9.06 -9.71 -5.07
N GLY A 78 8.16 -9.65 -4.09
CA GLY A 78 8.27 -10.44 -2.86
C GLY A 78 9.32 -9.95 -1.87
N ALA A 79 9.83 -8.72 -1.99
CA ALA A 79 10.77 -8.13 -1.04
C ALA A 79 10.16 -8.00 0.36
N ARG A 80 10.88 -8.49 1.38
CA ARG A 80 10.46 -8.42 2.79
C ARG A 80 11.60 -8.00 3.69
N LEU A 81 11.31 -7.10 4.62
CA LEU A 81 12.18 -6.76 5.75
C LEU A 81 11.53 -7.30 7.01
N ILE A 82 12.24 -8.15 7.75
CA ILE A 82 11.67 -8.93 8.86
C ILE A 82 12.45 -8.61 10.14
N SER A 83 11.77 -8.08 11.15
CA SER A 83 12.28 -7.93 12.51
C SER A 83 11.61 -8.96 13.42
N THR A 84 12.41 -9.62 14.28
CA THR A 84 11.95 -10.62 15.25
C THR A 84 12.23 -10.20 16.69
N ASP A 85 12.68 -8.96 16.89
CA ASP A 85 13.13 -8.47 18.19
C ASP A 85 11.96 -7.85 18.98
N LEU A 86 11.62 -8.48 20.11
CA LEU A 86 10.53 -8.05 21.01
C LEU A 86 10.99 -7.03 22.06
N THR A 87 12.23 -6.55 22.02
CA THR A 87 12.75 -5.58 23.00
C THR A 87 12.45 -4.15 22.58
N SER A 88 12.31 -3.25 23.56
CA SER A 88 12.10 -1.82 23.30
C SER A 88 13.17 -1.26 22.35
N GLY A 89 14.46 -1.50 22.65
CA GLY A 89 15.57 -0.93 21.90
C GLY A 89 15.83 -1.58 20.54
N GLY A 90 15.57 -2.88 20.40
CA GLY A 90 15.92 -3.66 19.22
C GLY A 90 14.79 -3.87 18.20
N SER A 91 13.54 -3.65 18.61
CA SER A 91 12.37 -3.70 17.73
C SER A 91 12.40 -2.62 16.63
N GLY A 92 11.45 -2.75 15.70
CA GLY A 92 11.28 -1.89 14.53
C GLY A 92 12.16 -2.29 13.34
N ILE A 93 12.02 -1.56 12.23
CA ILE A 93 12.75 -1.87 10.98
C ILE A 93 13.48 -0.64 10.44
N LEU A 94 12.77 0.46 10.16
CA LEU A 94 13.35 1.63 9.52
C LEU A 94 12.86 2.94 10.16
N THR A 95 13.80 3.81 10.52
CA THR A 95 13.51 5.20 10.87
C THR A 95 14.06 6.13 9.80
N LEU A 96 13.20 6.95 9.18
CA LEU A 96 13.63 8.13 8.44
C LEU A 96 13.75 9.29 9.42
N LYS A 97 14.92 9.92 9.46
CA LYS A 97 15.20 11.02 10.39
C LYS A 97 15.84 12.20 9.68
N ASN A 98 15.34 13.41 9.93
CA ASN A 98 15.94 14.66 9.40
C ASN A 98 16.19 14.60 7.88
N SER A 99 15.29 13.96 7.13
CA SER A 99 15.54 13.57 5.73
C SER A 99 14.43 14.08 4.83
N SER A 100 14.70 14.19 3.53
CA SER A 100 13.72 14.72 2.58
C SER A 100 13.75 14.03 1.23
N ASN A 101 12.68 14.15 0.45
CA ASN A 101 12.60 13.56 -0.89
C ASN A 101 12.97 12.06 -0.88
N VAL A 102 12.18 11.27 -0.15
CA VAL A 102 12.38 9.83 -0.01
C VAL A 102 11.18 9.07 -0.59
N LEU A 103 11.47 8.08 -1.43
CA LEU A 103 10.50 7.13 -1.96
C LEU A 103 10.75 5.75 -1.33
N ILE A 104 9.74 5.18 -0.70
CA ILE A 104 9.73 3.78 -0.26
C ILE A 104 8.61 3.06 -1.01
N LYS A 105 8.93 1.95 -1.68
CA LYS A 105 7.94 1.28 -2.52
C LYS A 105 8.09 -0.24 -2.56
N ASN A 106 6.97 -0.95 -2.63
CA ASN A 106 6.90 -2.40 -2.89
C ASN A 106 7.65 -3.28 -1.87
N ILE A 107 7.62 -2.93 -0.60
CA ILE A 107 8.28 -3.70 0.47
C ILE A 107 7.23 -4.18 1.48
N THR A 108 7.33 -5.43 1.89
CA THR A 108 6.63 -5.90 3.09
C THR A 108 7.53 -5.67 4.31
N PHE A 109 7.04 -4.91 5.27
CA PHE A 109 7.63 -4.71 6.59
C PHE A 109 6.93 -5.64 7.58
N GLU A 110 7.68 -6.59 8.15
CA GLU A 110 7.16 -7.57 9.10
C GLU A 110 7.81 -7.41 10.46
N GLY A 111 7.00 -7.03 11.45
CA GLY A 111 7.44 -6.95 12.83
C GLY A 111 7.30 -8.29 13.58
N PRO A 112 7.77 -8.31 14.84
CA PRO A 112 7.77 -9.51 15.67
C PRO A 112 6.38 -9.90 16.20
N GLY A 113 5.39 -9.01 16.11
CA GLY A 113 4.08 -9.11 16.75
C GLY A 113 3.86 -8.00 17.79
N ALA A 114 2.61 -7.61 17.99
CA ALA A 114 2.23 -6.51 18.88
C ALA A 114 2.49 -6.87 20.35
N TYR A 115 3.53 -6.29 20.94
CA TYR A 115 3.93 -6.47 22.33
C TYR A 115 4.37 -5.12 22.89
N ASP A 116 3.55 -4.53 23.74
CA ASP A 116 3.73 -3.15 24.15
C ASP A 116 4.89 -2.97 25.13
N VAL A 117 6.09 -2.68 24.64
CA VAL A 117 7.26 -2.38 25.48
C VAL A 117 7.83 -0.99 25.21
N ASP A 118 6.99 -0.06 24.72
CA ASP A 118 7.43 1.25 24.24
C ASP A 118 8.60 1.09 23.24
N GLY A 119 8.39 0.24 22.24
CA GLY A 119 9.41 -0.13 21.27
C GLY A 119 9.46 0.81 20.07
N ASN A 120 9.75 0.24 18.90
CA ASN A 120 9.85 0.99 17.66
C ASN A 120 8.94 0.42 16.59
N ASP A 121 8.61 1.31 15.65
CA ASP A 121 7.69 1.03 14.55
C ASP A 121 8.36 0.21 13.45
N ASN A 122 7.54 -0.44 12.62
CA ASN A 122 8.01 -0.97 11.34
C ASN A 122 8.60 0.18 10.49
N LEU A 123 7.90 1.33 10.40
CA LEU A 123 8.44 2.55 9.80
C LEU A 123 8.12 3.79 10.64
N THR A 124 9.14 4.51 11.08
CA THR A 124 8.99 5.82 11.71
C THR A 124 9.46 6.91 10.75
N ILE A 125 8.65 7.95 10.55
CA ILE A 125 9.03 9.18 9.83
C ILE A 125 9.15 10.31 10.86
N ASP A 126 10.38 10.74 11.12
CA ASP A 126 10.75 11.67 12.20
C ASP A 126 11.46 12.90 11.62
N ASN A 127 10.86 14.08 11.75
CA ASN A 127 11.36 15.34 11.19
C ASN A 127 11.77 15.24 9.71
N CYS A 128 10.89 14.68 8.88
CA CYS A 128 11.14 14.49 7.45
C CYS A 128 10.16 15.26 6.57
N THR A 129 10.53 15.58 5.34
CA THR A 129 9.66 16.32 4.42
C THR A 129 9.67 15.76 3.00
N ASN A 130 8.54 15.78 2.29
CA ASN A 130 8.42 15.23 0.93
C ASN A 130 8.76 13.73 0.89
N ILE A 131 7.90 12.93 1.52
CA ILE A 131 8.04 11.47 1.58
C ILE A 131 6.88 10.81 0.85
N TRP A 132 7.19 9.80 0.04
CA TRP A 132 6.20 8.96 -0.61
C TRP A 132 6.41 7.49 -0.23
N VAL A 133 5.40 6.91 0.41
CA VAL A 133 5.32 5.48 0.70
C VAL A 133 4.24 4.88 -0.19
N ASP A 134 4.59 3.95 -1.05
CA ASP A 134 3.69 3.44 -2.09
C ASP A 134 3.72 1.91 -2.14
N HIS A 135 2.57 1.26 -2.29
CA HIS A 135 2.51 -0.20 -2.45
C HIS A 135 3.32 -0.98 -1.40
N CYS A 136 3.32 -0.54 -0.15
CA CYS A 136 3.97 -1.30 0.91
C CYS A 136 2.95 -2.17 1.64
N THR A 137 3.40 -3.24 2.26
CA THR A 137 2.60 -3.99 3.23
C THR A 137 3.28 -3.84 4.59
N PHE A 138 2.54 -3.43 5.61
CA PHE A 138 3.02 -3.38 6.99
C PHE A 138 2.24 -4.40 7.79
N GLN A 139 2.96 -5.33 8.41
CA GLN A 139 2.37 -6.39 9.22
C GLN A 139 3.05 -6.52 10.57
N ASP A 140 2.25 -6.77 11.60
CA ASP A 140 2.71 -7.27 12.89
C ASP A 140 3.75 -6.40 13.59
N ALA A 141 3.66 -5.08 13.46
CA ALA A 141 4.53 -4.18 14.20
C ALA A 141 4.47 -4.44 15.71
N LEU A 142 5.58 -4.18 16.39
CA LEU A 142 5.62 -4.26 17.85
C LEU A 142 4.85 -3.08 18.49
N ASP A 143 5.14 -1.88 18.01
CA ASP A 143 4.45 -0.62 18.32
C ASP A 143 3.58 -0.23 17.09
N GLY A 144 3.91 0.85 16.37
CA GLY A 144 3.22 1.28 15.16
C GLY A 144 3.64 0.55 13.88
N ASN A 145 2.70 0.34 12.96
CA ASN A 145 3.04 -0.07 11.59
C ASN A 145 3.74 1.05 10.82
N LEU A 146 3.20 2.27 10.88
CA LEU A 146 3.82 3.45 10.29
C LEU A 146 3.41 4.71 11.05
N ASP A 147 4.37 5.32 11.73
CA ASP A 147 4.18 6.51 12.55
C ASP A 147 4.90 7.72 11.95
N ILE A 148 4.30 8.90 12.11
CA ILE A 148 4.78 10.18 11.56
C ILE A 148 4.76 11.23 12.66
N LYS A 149 5.92 11.81 12.98
CA LYS A 149 6.05 12.73 14.13
C LYS A 149 7.10 13.81 13.92
N ASN A 150 7.19 14.71 14.89
CA ASN A 150 8.23 15.72 15.04
C ASN A 150 8.39 16.63 13.83
N ALA A 151 7.36 17.42 13.52
CA ALA A 151 7.34 18.38 12.42
C ALA A 151 7.52 17.78 11.02
N SER A 152 7.36 16.46 10.87
CA SER A 152 7.30 15.81 9.56
C SER A 152 6.17 16.39 8.70
N ASP A 153 6.35 16.46 7.39
CA ASP A 153 5.46 17.28 6.55
C ASP A 153 5.47 16.89 5.08
N LEU A 154 4.39 17.20 4.35
CA LEU A 154 4.25 16.91 2.92
C LEU A 154 4.48 15.43 2.59
N ILE A 155 3.64 14.57 3.16
CA ILE A 155 3.78 13.11 3.05
C ILE A 155 2.59 12.53 2.31
N THR A 156 2.84 11.51 1.50
CA THR A 156 1.78 10.72 0.87
C THR A 156 2.06 9.24 1.05
N ILE A 157 1.03 8.53 1.51
CA ILE A 157 1.00 7.09 1.61
C ILE A 157 -0.07 6.63 0.64
N SER A 158 0.31 5.86 -0.36
CA SER A 158 -0.64 5.37 -1.37
C SER A 158 -0.59 3.86 -1.50
N TRP A 159 -1.74 3.25 -1.79
CA TRP A 159 -1.84 1.84 -2.15
C TRP A 159 -1.16 0.89 -1.16
N THR A 160 -1.13 1.28 0.11
CA THR A 160 -0.38 0.58 1.16
C THR A 160 -1.35 -0.20 2.03
N LYS A 161 -0.98 -1.43 2.37
CA LYS A 161 -1.78 -2.32 3.21
C LYS A 161 -1.20 -2.40 4.63
N PHE A 162 -2.08 -2.38 5.62
CA PHE A 162 -1.76 -2.50 7.04
C PHE A 162 -2.55 -3.66 7.64
N GLU A 163 -1.87 -4.55 8.36
CA GLU A 163 -2.50 -5.69 9.02
C GLU A 163 -1.75 -6.15 10.27
N TYR A 164 -2.42 -6.95 11.10
CA TYR A 164 -1.81 -7.72 12.18
C TYR A 164 -2.35 -9.14 12.09
N LEU A 165 -1.47 -10.07 11.73
CA LEU A 165 -1.76 -11.47 11.50
C LEU A 165 -1.34 -12.34 12.70
N LYS A 166 -0.47 -11.82 13.57
CA LYS A 166 -0.07 -12.44 14.83
C LYS A 166 -1.02 -12.01 15.97
N PRO A 167 -1.35 -12.91 16.92
CA PRO A 167 -2.05 -12.52 18.14
C PRO A 167 -1.26 -11.46 18.93
N PRO A 168 -1.94 -10.50 19.59
CA PRO A 168 -1.26 -9.58 20.48
C PRO A 168 -0.68 -10.32 21.69
N ILE A 169 0.42 -9.79 22.23
CA ILE A 169 1.12 -10.32 23.39
C ILE A 169 0.81 -9.40 24.59
N SER A 170 0.22 -9.96 25.64
CA SER A 170 -0.10 -9.24 26.88
C SER A 170 1.09 -9.08 27.81
N GLY A 171 1.03 -8.12 28.74
CA GLY A 171 2.00 -7.99 29.84
C GLY A 171 3.27 -7.22 29.49
N GLY A 172 3.28 -6.49 28.37
CA GLY A 172 4.35 -5.57 28.04
C GLY A 172 4.37 -4.33 28.94
N SER A 173 5.52 -3.68 29.06
CA SER A 173 5.75 -2.53 29.96
C SER A 173 5.06 -1.23 29.53
N GLY A 174 4.67 -1.07 28.27
CA GLY A 174 4.03 0.13 27.72
C GLY A 174 2.52 0.23 28.02
N GLY A 175 1.93 -0.81 28.61
CA GLY A 175 0.63 -0.73 29.29
C GLY A 175 -0.60 -1.15 28.46
N SER A 176 -0.44 -1.54 27.20
CA SER A 176 -1.50 -2.18 26.40
C SER A 176 -1.31 -3.68 26.28
N ASN A 177 -2.36 -4.45 26.60
CA ASN A 177 -2.39 -5.90 26.34
C ASN A 177 -2.68 -6.26 24.87
N ASP A 178 -3.01 -5.27 24.05
CA ASP A 178 -3.27 -5.45 22.63
C ASP A 178 -2.97 -4.14 21.89
N HIS A 179 -1.68 -3.97 21.58
CA HIS A 179 -1.09 -2.81 20.93
C HIS A 179 -1.10 -2.93 19.40
N ARG A 180 -2.17 -3.45 18.81
CA ARG A 180 -2.31 -3.50 17.34
C ARG A 180 -2.73 -2.12 16.78
N PHE A 181 -1.92 -1.12 17.07
CA PHE A 181 -2.15 0.30 16.82
C PHE A 181 -1.39 0.74 15.58
N SER A 182 -2.08 0.96 14.46
CA SER A 182 -1.40 0.98 13.16
C SER A 182 -0.61 2.26 12.86
N ASN A 183 -1.23 3.44 12.98
CA ASN A 183 -0.66 4.68 12.47
C ASN A 183 -0.92 5.89 13.38
N LEU A 184 0.12 6.37 14.05
CA LEU A 184 0.09 7.61 14.84
C LEU A 184 0.71 8.78 14.06
N PHE A 185 -0.07 9.83 13.85
CA PHE A 185 0.39 11.10 13.27
C PHE A 185 0.37 12.18 14.36
N GLY A 186 1.56 12.60 14.80
CA GLY A 186 1.78 13.51 15.93
C GLY A 186 1.77 12.78 17.28
N SER A 187 2.91 12.80 17.97
CA SER A 187 3.18 11.98 19.16
C SER A 187 2.54 12.50 20.45
N SER A 188 2.44 13.82 20.62
CA SER A 188 1.90 14.42 21.84
C SER A 188 1.04 15.65 21.54
N ASP A 189 0.10 15.95 22.43
CA ASP A 189 -0.63 17.23 22.41
C ASP A 189 0.31 18.40 22.77
N SER A 190 1.43 18.14 23.45
CA SER A 190 2.44 19.15 23.82
C SER A 190 3.49 19.42 22.74
N ASP A 191 3.50 18.66 21.63
CA ASP A 191 4.48 18.79 20.55
C ASP A 191 4.15 19.98 19.63
N THR A 192 4.27 21.19 20.16
CA THR A 192 3.89 22.42 19.43
C THR A 192 4.66 22.64 18.13
N GLN A 193 5.80 21.98 17.92
CA GLN A 193 6.51 21.94 16.64
C GLN A 193 5.70 21.33 15.49
N ASP A 194 4.67 20.53 15.80
CA ASP A 194 3.77 19.94 14.80
C ASP A 194 2.73 20.94 14.27
N GLN A 195 2.59 22.12 14.90
CA GLN A 195 1.63 23.12 14.46
C GLN A 195 1.98 23.65 13.05
N GLY A 196 1.03 23.50 12.12
CA GLY A 196 1.21 23.85 10.71
C GLY A 196 2.00 22.82 9.89
N LYS A 197 2.34 21.67 10.48
CA LYS A 197 3.03 20.53 9.87
C LYS A 197 2.10 19.32 9.80
N LEU A 198 2.68 18.11 9.67
CA LEU A 198 1.96 16.84 9.56
C LEU A 198 0.89 16.85 8.46
N ARG A 199 1.20 17.49 7.33
CA ARG A 199 0.34 17.49 6.14
C ARG A 199 0.53 16.17 5.40
N ILE A 200 -0.45 15.28 5.54
CA ILE A 200 -0.34 13.86 5.13
C ILE A 200 -1.55 13.48 4.29
N THR A 201 -1.31 12.78 3.19
CA THR A 201 -2.36 12.16 2.38
C THR A 201 -2.26 10.64 2.51
N MET A 202 -3.37 9.96 2.77
CA MET A 202 -3.50 8.52 2.59
C MET A 202 -4.52 8.24 1.50
N GLN A 203 -4.09 7.57 0.43
CA GLN A 203 -4.94 7.30 -0.73
C GLN A 203 -4.88 5.84 -1.18
N TYR A 204 -6.03 5.19 -1.37
CA TYR A 204 -6.10 3.77 -1.73
C TYR A 204 -5.41 2.82 -0.74
N CYS A 205 -5.23 3.24 0.51
CA CYS A 205 -4.68 2.39 1.56
C CYS A 205 -5.74 1.40 2.07
N TRP A 206 -5.27 0.29 2.62
CA TRP A 206 -6.12 -0.77 3.16
C TRP A 206 -5.73 -1.11 4.60
N TRP A 207 -6.65 -0.90 5.54
CA TRP A 207 -6.55 -1.47 6.88
C TRP A 207 -7.33 -2.79 6.96
N GLY A 208 -6.57 -3.87 6.91
CA GLY A 208 -7.05 -5.24 6.86
C GLY A 208 -7.08 -5.93 8.22
N ALA A 209 -6.97 -7.26 8.22
CA ALA A 209 -7.17 -8.09 9.39
C ALA A 209 -6.32 -7.65 10.61
N GLY A 210 -6.94 -7.70 11.79
CA GLY A 210 -6.28 -7.57 13.08
C GLY A 210 -5.85 -6.16 13.48
N VAL A 211 -5.96 -5.15 12.62
CA VAL A 211 -5.73 -3.76 13.03
C VAL A 211 -6.80 -3.34 14.03
N ARG A 212 -6.38 -2.86 15.21
CA ARG A 212 -7.32 -2.56 16.31
C ARG A 212 -7.63 -1.08 16.44
N GLU A 213 -6.63 -0.23 16.26
CA GLU A 213 -6.74 1.23 16.44
C GLU A 213 -5.84 2.00 15.48
N ARG A 214 -6.03 3.32 15.47
CA ARG A 214 -5.18 4.30 14.79
C ARG A 214 -5.11 4.05 13.28
N MET A 215 -6.22 4.23 12.58
CA MET A 215 -6.34 4.12 11.13
C MET A 215 -6.70 5.47 10.46
N PRO A 216 -5.91 6.55 10.57
CA PRO A 216 -4.88 6.86 11.55
C PRO A 216 -5.46 7.50 12.83
N ARG A 217 -4.61 7.72 13.85
CA ARG A 217 -4.87 8.69 14.92
C ARG A 217 -4.05 9.96 14.64
N VAL A 218 -4.68 11.12 14.68
CA VAL A 218 -4.07 12.38 14.24
C VAL A 218 -4.04 13.42 15.35
N ARG A 219 -2.93 14.16 15.43
CA ARG A 219 -2.81 15.45 16.12
C ARG A 219 -2.24 16.49 15.16
N TYR A 220 -2.65 17.75 15.32
CA TYR A 220 -2.22 18.96 14.57
C TYR A 220 -2.44 18.97 13.04
N GLY A 221 -2.14 17.86 12.37
CA GLY A 221 -1.97 17.78 10.94
C GLY A 221 -3.24 18.00 10.13
N LYS A 222 -3.03 18.51 8.91
CA LYS A 222 -4.03 18.51 7.84
C LYS A 222 -3.95 17.19 7.08
N VAL A 223 -4.83 16.25 7.41
CA VAL A 223 -4.76 14.89 6.90
C VAL A 223 -5.89 14.64 5.89
N HIS A 224 -5.53 14.20 4.69
CA HIS A 224 -6.49 13.81 3.66
C HIS A 224 -6.56 12.30 3.57
N LEU A 225 -7.70 11.71 3.92
CA LEU A 225 -7.99 10.29 3.76
C LEU A 225 -8.93 10.12 2.57
N LEU A 226 -8.38 9.70 1.43
CA LEU A 226 -9.08 9.62 0.15
C LEU A 226 -9.18 8.20 -0.38
N ASN A 227 -10.39 7.70 -0.69
CA ASN A 227 -10.57 6.39 -1.34
C ASN A 227 -9.85 5.22 -0.65
N ASN A 228 -9.81 5.20 0.68
CA ASN A 228 -9.23 4.09 1.45
C ASN A 228 -10.27 3.04 1.82
N TYR A 229 -9.81 1.82 2.10
CA TYR A 229 -10.63 0.69 2.52
C TYR A 229 -10.33 0.29 3.96
N PHE A 230 -11.37 0.30 4.81
CA PHE A 230 -11.29 -0.09 6.22
C PHE A 230 -12.13 -1.35 6.43
N SER A 231 -11.49 -2.48 6.74
CA SER A 231 -12.17 -3.77 6.84
C SER A 231 -11.73 -4.63 8.01
N SER A 232 -11.06 -4.04 9.01
CA SER A 232 -10.61 -4.78 10.20
C SER A 232 -11.76 -5.02 11.17
N THR A 233 -12.44 -6.15 11.02
CA THR A 233 -13.51 -6.54 11.95
C THR A 233 -12.95 -6.79 13.35
N GLY A 234 -13.68 -6.36 14.39
CA GLY A 234 -13.23 -6.50 15.78
C GLY A 234 -12.27 -5.39 16.24
N ASN A 235 -12.04 -4.38 15.41
CA ASN A 235 -11.34 -3.15 15.81
C ASN A 235 -12.09 -2.39 16.91
N ASN A 236 -11.40 -1.45 17.55
CA ASN A 236 -11.98 -0.51 18.50
C ASN A 236 -12.46 0.77 17.80
N TYR A 237 -11.59 1.40 17.02
CA TYR A 237 -11.93 2.54 16.15
C TYR A 237 -11.04 2.55 14.89
N CYS A 238 -11.48 3.26 13.85
CA CYS A 238 -10.67 3.50 12.67
C CYS A 238 -9.94 4.84 12.81
N ILE A 239 -10.58 5.94 12.40
CA ILE A 239 -9.98 7.27 12.38
C ILE A 239 -10.21 7.93 13.72
N TYR A 240 -9.17 8.55 14.30
CA TYR A 240 -9.31 9.36 15.50
C TYR A 240 -8.76 10.78 15.26
N ALA A 241 -9.68 11.75 15.19
CA ALA A 241 -9.38 13.17 15.20
C ALA A 241 -9.06 13.62 16.64
N GLY A 242 -7.76 13.64 16.96
CA GLY A 242 -7.20 14.10 18.23
C GLY A 242 -6.98 15.62 18.28
N TYR A 243 -6.09 16.04 19.18
CA TYR A 243 -5.75 17.45 19.41
C TYR A 243 -5.40 18.21 18.12
N LYS A 244 -6.12 19.30 17.84
CA LYS A 244 -5.96 20.19 16.67
C LYS A 244 -6.01 19.51 15.30
N ALA A 245 -6.41 18.25 15.20
CA ALA A 245 -6.48 17.54 13.93
C ALA A 245 -7.48 18.21 12.96
N ASP A 246 -7.11 18.32 11.69
CA ASP A 246 -7.93 18.84 10.60
C ASP A 246 -7.97 17.79 9.49
N ILE A 247 -9.00 16.94 9.51
CA ILE A 247 -9.06 15.73 8.68
C ILE A 247 -10.17 15.86 7.64
N LEU A 248 -9.82 15.72 6.36
CA LEU A 248 -10.77 15.50 5.28
C LEU A 248 -10.87 13.98 5.03
N ILE A 249 -12.04 13.41 5.31
CA ILE A 249 -12.34 11.98 5.19
C ILE A 249 -13.27 11.84 3.99
N GLU A 250 -12.70 11.62 2.81
CA GLU A 250 -13.40 11.71 1.54
C GLU A 250 -13.43 10.38 0.77
N ALA A 251 -14.63 9.98 0.36
CA ALA A 251 -14.88 8.86 -0.54
C ALA A 251 -14.24 7.53 -0.12
N ASN A 252 -14.14 7.24 1.17
CA ASN A 252 -13.63 5.98 1.71
C ASN A 252 -14.73 4.91 1.81
N TYR A 253 -14.33 3.65 1.96
CA TYR A 253 -15.23 2.52 2.18
C TYR A 253 -14.93 1.85 3.52
N PHE A 254 -15.92 1.79 4.40
CA PHE A 254 -15.85 1.16 5.71
C PHE A 254 -16.75 -0.09 5.75
N ASP A 255 -16.20 -1.24 6.13
CA ASP A 255 -16.86 -2.54 6.06
C ASP A 255 -16.72 -3.31 7.38
N GLY A 256 -17.81 -3.46 8.12
CA GLY A 256 -17.86 -4.28 9.34
C GLY A 256 -17.03 -3.75 10.52
N VAL A 257 -16.58 -2.48 10.47
CA VAL A 257 -15.72 -1.87 11.49
C VAL A 257 -16.53 -1.15 12.58
N LYS A 258 -15.91 -0.97 13.74
CA LYS A 258 -16.42 -0.17 14.86
C LYS A 258 -15.80 1.22 14.86
N ASN A 259 -16.58 2.21 15.29
CA ASN A 259 -16.23 3.62 15.39
C ASN A 259 -15.39 4.11 14.18
N PRO A 260 -15.95 4.13 12.96
CA PRO A 260 -15.26 4.63 11.77
C PRO A 260 -14.59 6.00 11.98
N ILE A 261 -15.28 6.92 12.67
CA ILE A 261 -14.82 8.28 12.93
C ILE A 261 -15.00 8.58 14.42
N ARG A 262 -13.89 8.60 15.15
CA ARG A 262 -13.80 9.00 16.56
C ARG A 262 -13.31 10.44 16.66
N LEU A 263 -13.95 11.21 17.52
CA LEU A 263 -13.66 12.63 17.74
C LEU A 263 -13.19 12.83 19.18
N GLU A 264 -12.10 13.58 19.37
CA GLU A 264 -11.66 14.06 20.68
C GLU A 264 -12.64 15.11 21.20
N ASN A 265 -12.87 15.18 22.50
CA ASN A 265 -13.83 16.14 23.01
C ASN A 265 -13.25 17.57 23.01
N GLY A 266 -13.74 18.43 22.11
CA GLY A 266 -13.52 19.88 22.15
C GLY A 266 -12.13 20.38 21.77
N THR A 267 -11.24 19.54 21.23
CA THR A 267 -9.84 19.94 20.95
C THR A 267 -9.39 19.72 19.50
N PHE A 268 -10.09 18.93 18.68
CA PHE A 268 -9.80 18.82 17.25
C PHE A 268 -10.32 20.05 16.48
N THR A 269 -9.75 20.31 15.29
CA THR A 269 -10.14 21.42 14.42
C THR A 269 -11.33 21.02 13.55
N ALA A 270 -11.18 19.94 12.78
CA ALA A 270 -12.23 19.39 11.93
C ALA A 270 -11.98 17.91 11.62
N ALA A 271 -13.07 17.18 11.36
CA ALA A 271 -13.08 15.83 10.83
C ALA A 271 -14.25 15.73 9.85
N GLN A 272 -14.08 16.28 8.66
CA GLN A 272 -15.16 16.38 7.68
C GLN A 272 -15.33 15.05 6.95
N SER A 273 -16.54 14.48 7.01
CA SER A 273 -16.91 13.25 6.30
C SER A 273 -17.64 13.60 5.01
N VAL A 274 -17.11 13.19 3.86
CA VAL A 274 -17.66 13.50 2.52
C VAL A 274 -17.73 12.22 1.68
N ASP A 275 -18.89 11.89 1.14
CA ASP A 275 -19.10 10.81 0.16
C ASP A 275 -18.59 9.41 0.58
N ASN A 276 -18.47 9.14 1.88
CA ASN A 276 -18.03 7.83 2.40
C ASN A 276 -19.14 6.77 2.32
N THR A 277 -18.75 5.52 2.07
CA THR A 277 -19.63 4.35 2.16
C THR A 277 -19.40 3.62 3.48
N PHE A 278 -20.48 3.34 4.21
CA PHE A 278 -20.47 2.60 5.47
C PHE A 278 -21.36 1.37 5.37
N VAL A 279 -20.79 0.17 5.47
CA VAL A 279 -21.51 -1.11 5.39
C VAL A 279 -21.26 -1.90 6.67
N GLY A 280 -22.34 -2.27 7.38
CA GLY A 280 -22.25 -3.10 8.58
C GLY A 280 -21.44 -2.49 9.73
N VAL A 281 -21.26 -1.16 9.76
CA VAL A 281 -20.47 -0.48 10.79
C VAL A 281 -21.26 -0.26 12.08
N THR A 282 -20.55 -0.10 13.19
CA THR A 282 -21.15 0.26 14.49
C THR A 282 -20.42 1.43 15.15
N GLY A 283 -21.05 2.11 16.12
CA GLY A 283 -20.46 3.27 16.78
C GLY A 283 -20.48 4.54 15.93
N THR A 284 -19.56 5.49 16.18
CA THR A 284 -19.59 6.81 15.55
C THR A 284 -19.04 6.80 14.13
N SER A 285 -19.84 7.24 13.17
CA SER A 285 -19.49 7.39 11.74
C SER A 285 -19.70 8.81 11.20
N VAL A 286 -20.04 9.76 12.08
CA VAL A 286 -20.34 11.15 11.72
C VAL A 286 -19.14 12.03 12.01
N GLY A 287 -18.79 12.86 11.02
CA GLY A 287 -17.75 13.88 11.14
C GLY A 287 -18.23 15.17 11.81
N SER A 288 -17.34 16.14 12.00
CA SER A 288 -17.67 17.45 12.55
C SER A 288 -16.77 18.54 11.97
N GLY A 289 -17.37 19.71 11.68
CA GLY A 289 -16.67 20.87 11.12
C GLY A 289 -16.37 20.74 9.62
N THR A 290 -15.78 21.82 9.09
CA THR A 290 -15.30 21.90 7.70
C THR A 290 -13.79 21.80 7.71
N ALA A 291 -13.24 20.81 7.02
CA ALA A 291 -11.81 20.62 6.93
C ALA A 291 -11.18 21.56 5.90
N PHE A 292 -9.86 21.58 5.85
CA PHE A 292 -9.12 22.27 4.80
C PHE A 292 -9.55 21.83 3.38
N THR A 293 -9.43 22.74 2.41
CA THR A 293 -9.50 22.41 0.98
C THR A 293 -8.11 21.95 0.50
N PRO A 294 -7.99 20.76 -0.13
CA PRO A 294 -6.72 20.31 -0.70
C PRO A 294 -6.15 21.32 -1.72
N PRO A 295 -4.89 21.77 -1.59
CA PRO A 295 -4.27 22.70 -2.53
C PRO A 295 -3.65 22.01 -3.77
N TYR A 296 -4.00 20.75 -3.99
CA TYR A 296 -3.51 19.90 -5.08
C TYR A 296 -4.70 19.25 -5.81
N PRO A 297 -4.50 18.77 -7.05
CA PRO A 297 -5.55 18.06 -7.78
C PRO A 297 -6.06 16.84 -7.01
N VAL A 298 -7.37 16.75 -6.84
CA VAL A 298 -8.03 15.60 -6.23
C VAL A 298 -8.68 14.76 -7.32
N SER A 299 -8.20 13.53 -7.49
CA SER A 299 -8.83 12.52 -8.35
C SER A 299 -9.43 11.46 -7.44
N ARG A 300 -10.77 11.41 -7.40
CA ARG A 300 -11.52 10.47 -6.55
C ARG A 300 -12.38 9.55 -7.40
N ILE A 301 -12.43 8.27 -7.04
CA ILE A 301 -13.43 7.33 -7.55
C ILE A 301 -14.67 7.33 -6.65
N PRO A 302 -15.83 6.85 -7.15
CA PRO A 302 -16.99 6.61 -6.29
C PRO A 302 -16.62 5.71 -5.11
N SER A 303 -17.09 6.05 -3.90
CA SER A 303 -16.72 5.29 -2.70
C SER A 303 -17.14 3.82 -2.78
N GLN A 304 -18.20 3.48 -3.50
CA GLN A 304 -18.65 2.10 -3.72
C GLN A 304 -17.63 1.24 -4.50
N ASP A 305 -16.82 1.85 -5.36
CA ASP A 305 -15.82 1.13 -6.15
C ASP A 305 -14.50 0.92 -5.39
N VAL A 306 -14.33 1.59 -4.24
CA VAL A 306 -13.09 1.61 -3.47
C VAL A 306 -12.71 0.23 -2.96
N LYS A 307 -13.64 -0.53 -2.38
CA LYS A 307 -13.35 -1.87 -1.86
C LYS A 307 -12.69 -2.75 -2.92
N GLN A 308 -13.33 -2.86 -4.09
CA GLN A 308 -12.82 -3.70 -5.18
C GLN A 308 -11.51 -3.15 -5.76
N THR A 309 -11.40 -1.82 -5.89
CA THR A 309 -10.20 -1.15 -6.42
C THR A 309 -9.00 -1.36 -5.51
N VAL A 310 -9.15 -1.07 -4.21
CA VAL A 310 -8.09 -1.18 -3.21
C VAL A 310 -7.67 -2.65 -3.03
N MET A 311 -8.61 -3.58 -2.91
CA MET A 311 -8.29 -5.01 -2.83
C MET A 311 -7.52 -5.55 -4.05
N SER A 312 -7.61 -4.86 -5.19
CA SER A 312 -6.91 -5.28 -6.41
C SER A 312 -5.42 -4.92 -6.44
N GLY A 313 -4.99 -3.98 -5.59
CA GLY A 313 -3.67 -3.38 -5.69
C GLY A 313 -2.96 -3.03 -4.38
N ALA A 314 -3.65 -2.76 -3.28
CA ALA A 314 -2.96 -2.32 -2.07
C ALA A 314 -2.02 -3.40 -1.50
N GLY A 315 -0.81 -2.97 -1.13
CA GLY A 315 0.25 -3.83 -0.62
C GLY A 315 1.46 -3.94 -1.55
N ALA A 316 2.49 -4.66 -1.07
CA ALA A 316 3.69 -5.01 -1.84
C ALA A 316 3.39 -6.11 -2.88
N VAL A 317 2.68 -5.74 -3.94
CA VAL A 317 2.19 -6.64 -4.98
C VAL A 317 2.79 -6.39 -6.36
N LEU A 318 3.74 -5.47 -6.48
CA LEU A 318 4.35 -5.15 -7.77
C LEU A 318 5.37 -6.19 -8.17
N LEU A 319 5.45 -6.43 -9.48
CA LEU A 319 6.39 -7.36 -10.07
C LEU A 319 7.75 -6.70 -10.31
N GLN A 320 7.76 -5.40 -10.59
CA GLN A 320 8.96 -4.60 -10.78
C GLN A 320 8.91 -3.29 -9.97
N PRO A 321 10.05 -2.79 -9.47
CA PRO A 321 10.14 -1.51 -8.73
C PRO A 321 9.58 -0.29 -9.46
N THR A 322 9.66 -0.30 -10.79
CA THR A 322 9.20 0.78 -11.66
C THR A 322 7.72 0.66 -12.01
N ASP A 323 7.07 -0.44 -11.65
CA ASP A 323 5.64 -0.60 -11.90
C ASP A 323 4.89 0.47 -11.12
N CYS A 324 4.00 1.15 -11.82
CA CYS A 324 3.08 2.13 -11.24
C CYS A 324 1.62 1.66 -11.36
N LEU A 325 1.43 0.58 -12.10
CA LEU A 325 0.22 -0.19 -12.24
C LEU A 325 0.43 -1.49 -11.45
N PHE A 326 -0.39 -1.76 -10.45
CA PHE A 326 -0.97 -3.11 -10.39
C PHE A 326 -1.80 -3.23 -11.65
N LEU A 327 -1.68 -4.34 -12.35
CA LEU A 327 -2.55 -4.63 -13.48
C LEU A 327 -4.00 -4.59 -12.97
N SER A 328 -4.64 -3.44 -13.18
CA SER A 328 -6.08 -3.35 -13.26
C SER A 328 -6.52 -4.33 -14.35
N ALA A 329 -7.79 -4.73 -14.35
CA ALA A 329 -8.28 -5.82 -15.17
C ALA A 329 -8.06 -5.69 -16.69
N ASN A 330 -7.43 -4.63 -17.20
CA ASN A 330 -6.97 -4.52 -18.58
C ASN A 330 -5.64 -3.73 -18.66
N GLU A 331 -4.79 -4.17 -19.60
CA GLU A 331 -3.64 -3.46 -20.21
C GLU A 331 -2.25 -3.63 -19.55
N VAL A 332 -1.47 -4.58 -20.08
CA VAL A 332 -0.06 -4.31 -20.46
C VAL A 332 -0.02 -4.25 -21.98
N LYS A 333 0.38 -3.11 -22.54
CA LYS A 333 0.65 -2.96 -23.97
C LYS A 333 2.11 -3.31 -24.24
N GLN A 334 2.36 -4.34 -25.05
CA GLN A 334 3.21 -4.22 -26.24
C GLN A 334 2.57 -5.03 -27.39
N ASN A 335 2.21 -4.31 -28.46
CA ASN A 335 1.85 -4.76 -29.82
C ASN A 335 0.74 -5.80 -30.10
N LEU A 336 -0.07 -6.22 -29.12
CA LEU A 336 -1.40 -6.77 -29.42
C LEU A 336 -2.46 -5.66 -29.33
N GLN A 337 -3.31 -5.55 -30.36
CA GLN A 337 -4.32 -4.51 -30.48
C GLN A 337 -5.23 -4.46 -29.23
N SER A 338 -5.75 -3.26 -28.91
CA SER A 338 -6.62 -2.89 -27.78
C SER A 338 -7.98 -3.62 -27.73
N SER A 339 -8.10 -4.76 -28.40
CA SER A 339 -9.29 -5.61 -28.56
C SER A 339 -9.09 -7.03 -28.02
N SER A 340 -7.94 -7.32 -27.40
CA SER A 340 -7.64 -8.62 -26.77
C SER A 340 -8.19 -8.68 -25.35
N VAL A 341 -9.02 -9.68 -25.04
CA VAL A 341 -9.69 -9.79 -23.74
C VAL A 341 -10.10 -11.23 -23.40
N PHE A 342 -9.89 -11.62 -22.15
CA PHE A 342 -10.46 -12.78 -21.50
C PHE A 342 -11.77 -12.44 -20.80
N TYR A 343 -12.78 -13.31 -20.92
CA TYR A 343 -14.09 -13.13 -20.30
C TYR A 343 -14.81 -14.47 -20.08
N PRO A 344 -15.67 -14.60 -19.06
CA PRO A 344 -15.95 -13.60 -18.02
C PRO A 344 -14.78 -13.45 -17.03
N VAL A 345 -14.68 -12.29 -16.39
CA VAL A 345 -13.81 -12.07 -15.23
C VAL A 345 -14.67 -11.42 -14.13
N PRO A 346 -14.87 -12.05 -12.96
CA PRO A 346 -14.29 -13.33 -12.52
C PRO A 346 -14.74 -14.54 -13.34
N ALA A 347 -13.88 -15.55 -13.41
CA ALA A 347 -14.12 -16.84 -14.07
C ALA A 347 -14.26 -17.97 -13.03
N SER A 348 -14.95 -19.05 -13.39
CA SER A 348 -15.11 -20.22 -12.52
C SER A 348 -14.54 -21.47 -13.18
N ASP A 349 -15.32 -22.11 -14.06
CA ASP A 349 -14.93 -23.37 -14.70
C ASP A 349 -14.30 -23.18 -16.07
N LYS A 350 -14.70 -22.11 -16.76
CA LYS A 350 -14.36 -21.83 -18.16
C LYS A 350 -14.12 -20.34 -18.36
N ILE A 351 -13.29 -20.04 -19.35
CA ILE A 351 -13.04 -18.68 -19.82
C ILE A 351 -12.95 -18.67 -21.35
N SER A 352 -13.27 -17.54 -21.96
CA SER A 352 -13.12 -17.30 -23.40
C SER A 352 -12.07 -16.22 -23.63
N PHE A 353 -11.40 -16.25 -24.77
CA PHE A 353 -10.45 -15.23 -25.21
C PHE A 353 -10.88 -14.68 -26.57
N LYS A 354 -11.04 -13.36 -26.67
CA LYS A 354 -11.31 -12.66 -27.93
C LYS A 354 -10.11 -11.77 -28.26
N THR A 355 -9.71 -11.74 -29.52
CA THR A 355 -8.60 -10.91 -29.99
C THR A 355 -8.73 -10.59 -31.47
N ILE A 356 -7.94 -9.63 -31.96
CA ILE A 356 -7.76 -9.34 -33.38
C ILE A 356 -6.29 -9.61 -33.72
N SER A 357 -6.05 -10.47 -34.70
CA SER A 357 -4.71 -10.79 -35.20
C SER A 357 -4.47 -10.15 -36.57
N ASN A 358 -3.28 -9.62 -36.80
CA ASN A 358 -2.92 -9.00 -38.09
C ASN A 358 -2.48 -10.03 -39.15
N ASP A 359 -2.21 -11.24 -38.72
CA ASP A 359 -1.58 -12.34 -39.45
C ASP A 359 -2.00 -13.68 -38.83
N ASN A 360 -1.70 -14.78 -39.52
CA ASN A 360 -1.91 -16.12 -38.97
C ASN A 360 -0.73 -16.47 -38.08
N LYS A 361 -0.96 -16.85 -36.82
CA LYS A 361 0.10 -17.18 -35.86
C LYS A 361 -0.35 -18.20 -34.83
N THR A 362 0.57 -18.98 -34.30
CA THR A 362 0.30 -19.86 -33.17
C THR A 362 0.41 -19.07 -31.87
N ILE A 363 -0.48 -19.38 -30.93
CA ILE A 363 -0.46 -18.84 -29.58
C ILE A 363 -0.40 -19.94 -28.53
N ARG A 364 0.20 -19.60 -27.40
CA ARG A 364 0.14 -20.36 -26.16
C ARG A 364 -0.41 -19.47 -25.05
N ILE A 365 -1.36 -19.98 -24.27
CA ILE A 365 -1.91 -19.28 -23.11
C ILE A 365 -1.40 -19.96 -21.84
N THR A 366 -0.51 -19.27 -21.14
CA THR A 366 0.10 -19.72 -19.87
C THR A 366 -0.53 -18.95 -18.71
N VAL A 367 -0.68 -19.63 -17.57
CA VAL A 367 -1.19 -18.99 -16.35
C VAL A 367 -0.14 -18.99 -15.26
N THR A 368 0.04 -17.85 -14.62
CA THR A 368 0.83 -17.70 -13.40
C THR A 368 -0.04 -17.18 -12.25
N ASP A 369 0.28 -17.59 -11.02
CA ASP A 369 -0.33 -17.01 -9.82
C ASP A 369 0.35 -15.69 -9.41
N ILE A 370 -0.18 -15.05 -8.36
CA ILE A 370 0.34 -13.77 -7.85
C ILE A 370 1.77 -13.86 -7.29
N SER A 371 2.25 -15.05 -6.96
CA SER A 371 3.64 -15.29 -6.51
C SER A 371 4.62 -15.47 -7.67
N GLY A 372 4.11 -15.50 -8.92
CA GLY A 372 4.91 -15.78 -10.11
C GLY A 372 5.05 -17.27 -10.43
N LYS A 373 4.44 -18.16 -9.65
CA LYS A 373 4.45 -19.60 -9.92
C LYS A 373 3.57 -19.91 -11.13
N THR A 374 4.11 -20.67 -12.08
CA THR A 374 3.36 -21.13 -13.25
C THR A 374 2.38 -22.24 -12.86
N GLU A 375 1.11 -22.08 -13.20
CA GLU A 375 0.05 -23.09 -13.04
C GLU A 375 -0.18 -23.92 -14.32
N GLY A 376 0.54 -23.58 -15.39
CA GLY A 376 0.62 -24.36 -16.61
C GLY A 376 0.04 -23.66 -17.82
N VAL A 377 -0.09 -24.41 -18.90
CA VAL A 377 -0.66 -23.97 -20.18
C VAL A 377 -2.12 -24.42 -20.24
N ILE A 378 -3.02 -23.49 -20.51
CA ILE A 378 -4.47 -23.76 -20.60
C ILE A 378 -4.97 -23.85 -22.05
N TYR A 379 -4.18 -23.36 -23.01
CA TYR A 379 -4.53 -23.40 -24.42
C TYR A 379 -3.27 -23.31 -25.30
N GLU A 380 -3.24 -24.07 -26.39
CA GLU A 380 -2.34 -23.89 -27.52
C GLU A 380 -3.14 -24.04 -28.81
N GLY A 381 -2.89 -23.16 -29.78
CA GLY A 381 -3.57 -23.24 -31.07
C GLY A 381 -3.32 -22.01 -31.93
N ASP A 382 -4.01 -21.92 -33.06
CA ASP A 382 -3.75 -20.89 -34.06
C ASP A 382 -4.76 -19.75 -34.02
N LEU A 383 -4.27 -18.53 -34.20
CA LEU A 383 -5.06 -17.37 -34.57
C LEU A 383 -5.02 -17.19 -36.09
N LYS A 384 -6.16 -16.84 -36.68
CA LYS A 384 -6.24 -16.39 -38.08
C LYS A 384 -6.17 -14.88 -38.15
N LYS A 385 -5.69 -14.33 -39.27
CA LYS A 385 -5.80 -12.90 -39.55
C LYS A 385 -7.26 -12.46 -39.44
N GLY A 386 -7.52 -11.41 -38.65
CA GLY A 386 -8.86 -10.91 -38.34
C GLY A 386 -9.30 -11.20 -36.90
N ILE A 387 -10.61 -11.16 -36.67
CA ILE A 387 -11.21 -11.37 -35.34
C ILE A 387 -11.21 -12.85 -35.00
N ASN A 388 -10.70 -13.19 -33.82
CA ASN A 388 -10.71 -14.55 -33.28
C ASN A 388 -11.48 -14.57 -31.97
N THR A 389 -12.15 -15.69 -31.71
CA THR A 389 -12.76 -15.98 -30.41
C THR A 389 -12.55 -17.44 -30.08
N ILE A 390 -11.83 -17.69 -28.98
CA ILE A 390 -11.55 -19.00 -28.43
C ILE A 390 -12.52 -19.17 -27.26
N ASN A 391 -13.47 -20.08 -27.42
CA ASN A 391 -14.54 -20.27 -26.45
C ASN A 391 -14.24 -21.43 -25.50
N SER A 392 -14.71 -21.31 -24.26
CA SER A 392 -14.78 -22.44 -23.32
C SER A 392 -13.44 -23.09 -22.96
N ILE A 393 -12.37 -22.30 -22.83
CA ILE A 393 -11.08 -22.77 -22.29
C ILE A 393 -11.31 -23.24 -20.85
N SER A 394 -11.01 -24.50 -20.56
CA SER A 394 -11.21 -25.08 -19.22
C SER A 394 -10.15 -24.57 -18.25
N ILE A 395 -10.58 -24.03 -17.11
CA ILE A 395 -9.72 -23.51 -16.05
C ILE A 395 -9.90 -24.23 -14.71
N LYS A 396 -10.68 -25.31 -14.67
CA LYS A 396 -10.99 -26.10 -13.45
C LYS A 396 -9.78 -26.58 -12.63
N LYS A 397 -8.61 -26.70 -13.28
CA LYS A 397 -7.38 -27.18 -12.65
C LYS A 397 -6.54 -26.06 -12.03
N LEU A 398 -6.87 -24.80 -12.33
CA LEU A 398 -6.18 -23.64 -11.76
C LEU A 398 -6.66 -23.45 -10.33
N THR A 399 -5.77 -22.94 -9.47
CA THR A 399 -6.17 -22.65 -8.10
C THR A 399 -7.00 -21.36 -8.05
N LYS A 400 -7.81 -21.20 -7.01
CA LYS A 400 -8.62 -19.99 -6.82
C LYS A 400 -7.75 -18.77 -6.56
N GLY A 401 -8.32 -17.59 -6.79
CA GLY A 401 -7.68 -16.30 -6.54
C GLY A 401 -7.19 -15.59 -7.81
N VAL A 402 -6.28 -14.64 -7.63
CA VAL A 402 -5.77 -13.79 -8.72
C VAL A 402 -4.75 -14.56 -9.55
N LYS A 403 -4.95 -14.56 -10.86
CA LYS A 403 -4.07 -15.18 -11.87
C LYS A 403 -3.72 -14.19 -12.97
N PHE A 404 -2.60 -14.43 -13.64
CA PHE A 404 -2.19 -13.72 -14.84
C PHE A 404 -2.21 -14.68 -16.03
N PHE A 405 -3.08 -14.41 -16.99
CA PHE A 405 -3.24 -15.18 -18.21
C PHE A 405 -2.41 -14.51 -19.29
N GLN A 406 -1.28 -15.11 -19.64
CA GLN A 406 -0.38 -14.64 -20.67
C GLN A 406 -0.60 -15.40 -21.97
N VAL A 407 -1.04 -14.70 -23.00
CA VAL A 407 -1.03 -15.15 -24.40
C VAL A 407 0.32 -14.80 -24.99
N LYS A 408 1.10 -15.79 -25.38
CA LYS A 408 2.40 -15.62 -26.02
C LYS A 408 2.35 -16.08 -27.47
N THR A 409 2.94 -15.28 -28.35
CA THR A 409 3.28 -15.60 -29.74
C THR A 409 4.79 -15.63 -29.88
N ASP A 410 5.31 -15.92 -31.08
CA ASP A 410 6.76 -15.91 -31.34
C ASP A 410 7.40 -14.53 -31.16
N THR A 411 6.63 -13.46 -31.40
CA THR A 411 7.13 -12.07 -31.41
C THR A 411 6.56 -11.18 -30.31
N ASP A 412 5.37 -11.51 -29.80
CA ASP A 412 4.57 -10.65 -28.93
C ASP A 412 3.92 -11.42 -27.78
N PHE A 413 3.50 -10.71 -26.73
CA PHE A 413 2.68 -11.28 -25.66
C PHE A 413 1.60 -10.30 -25.17
N PHE A 414 0.52 -10.85 -24.63
CA PHE A 414 -0.57 -10.13 -23.97
C PHE A 414 -0.84 -10.79 -22.63
N THR A 415 -0.93 -10.03 -21.55
CA THR A 415 -1.24 -10.56 -20.22
C THR A 415 -2.48 -9.89 -19.66
N GLN A 416 -3.42 -10.67 -19.13
CA GLN A 416 -4.59 -10.16 -18.41
C GLN A 416 -4.69 -10.78 -17.02
N LYS A 417 -5.00 -9.95 -16.03
CA LYS A 417 -5.38 -10.41 -14.69
C LYS A 417 -6.79 -11.02 -14.73
N VAL A 418 -6.93 -12.24 -14.24
CA VAL A 418 -8.19 -12.97 -14.13
C VAL A 418 -8.38 -13.40 -12.67
N ILE A 419 -9.57 -13.16 -12.13
CA ILE A 419 -9.96 -13.66 -10.81
C ILE A 419 -10.67 -15.00 -11.01
N ILE A 420 -10.17 -16.07 -10.38
CA ILE A 420 -10.78 -17.40 -10.40
C ILE A 420 -11.51 -17.65 -9.08
N ASN A 421 -12.82 -17.95 -9.16
CA ASN A 421 -13.73 -18.13 -8.01
C ASN A 421 -13.71 -19.53 -7.40
#